data_AF-A0A643CDU0-F1
#
_entry.id   AF-A0A643CDU0-F1
#
_cell.length_a   1.000
_cell.length_b   1.000
_cell.length_c   1.000
_cell.angle_alpha   90.00
_cell.angle_beta   90.00
_cell.angle_gamma   90.00
#
_symmetry.space_group_name_H-M   'P 1'
#
loop_
_entity.id
_entity.type
_entity.pdbx_description
1 polymer ?
#
loop_
_entity_poly.entity_id
_entity_poly.type
_entity_poly.pdbx_seq_one_letter_code
_entity_poly.pdbx_strand_id
1 'polypeptide(L)'
;MSSKEGGVLDGFGRSGGFRKRKHDNFPHNQRREGKDVNSSSPVMLAFKCKFSGHELDARHDKYERLVKLSRDITVESKRTIFLLHRITSAPDMEEILTESEIKLDGVRQKILQVAQELSGEDMHQFHRAITT
;
A
#
# COMPACT_ATOMS: atom_id res chain seq x y z
N MET A 1 29.12 -65.48 -12.00
CA MET A 1 28.83 -64.49 -10.93
C MET A 1 27.58 -65.03 -10.22
N SER A 2 27.71 -65.84 -9.17
CA SER A 2 27.78 -65.44 -7.74
C SER A 2 26.64 -64.47 -7.38
N SER A 3 25.78 -64.65 -6.37
CA SER A 3 25.61 -65.64 -5.30
C SER A 3 24.24 -65.36 -4.62
N LYS A 4 23.62 -66.42 -4.10
CA LYS A 4 22.84 -66.59 -2.84
C LYS A 4 21.81 -65.56 -2.34
N GLU A 5 20.66 -66.15 -1.98
CA GLU A 5 19.69 -65.74 -0.97
C GLU A 5 20.34 -65.43 0.39
N GLY A 6 19.73 -64.51 1.14
CA GLY A 6 20.01 -64.26 2.54
C GLY A 6 18.90 -63.39 3.15
N GLY A 7 18.11 -63.99 4.04
CA GLY A 7 17.02 -63.32 4.72
C GLY A 7 17.40 -62.64 6.04
N VAL A 8 16.42 -61.87 6.48
CA VAL A 8 15.96 -61.59 7.86
C VAL A 8 16.69 -60.50 8.70
N LEU A 9 15.83 -59.60 9.23
CA LEU A 9 15.75 -59.06 10.61
C LEU A 9 15.85 -57.53 10.79
N ASP A 10 14.69 -56.97 11.15
CA ASP A 10 14.41 -55.98 12.22
C ASP A 10 14.96 -54.55 12.19
N GLY A 11 14.04 -53.60 12.45
CA GLY A 11 14.40 -52.23 12.78
C GLY A 11 13.28 -51.20 12.87
N PHE A 12 12.31 -51.40 13.77
CA PHE A 12 11.55 -50.36 14.51
C PHE A 12 11.21 -49.01 13.83
N GLY A 13 9.95 -48.87 13.42
CA GLY A 13 9.30 -47.57 13.14
C GLY A 13 8.07 -47.37 14.01
N ARG A 14 8.25 -46.69 15.16
CA ARG A 14 7.26 -46.45 16.21
C ARG A 14 5.96 -45.78 15.72
N SER A 15 4.86 -46.30 16.23
CA SER A 15 3.51 -45.75 16.24
C SER A 15 3.45 -44.33 16.82
N GLY A 16 3.16 -43.35 15.97
CA GLY A 16 2.86 -41.97 16.35
C GLY A 16 1.35 -41.76 16.51
N GLY A 17 0.82 -42.00 17.71
CA GLY A 17 -0.59 -41.77 18.03
C GLY A 17 -1.00 -40.31 17.97
N PHE A 18 -2.09 -40.02 17.26
CA PHE A 18 -2.77 -38.74 17.25
C PHE A 18 -3.35 -38.43 18.63
N ARG A 19 -2.65 -37.63 19.43
CA ARG A 19 -3.18 -37.09 20.69
C ARG A 19 -4.06 -35.87 20.40
N LYS A 20 -5.38 -36.10 20.36
CA LYS A 20 -6.44 -35.09 20.39
C LYS A 20 -6.26 -34.22 21.66
N ARG A 21 -5.83 -32.96 21.51
CA ARG A 21 -5.79 -32.01 22.63
C ARG A 21 -7.23 -31.63 22.99
N LYS A 22 -7.62 -31.88 24.25
CA LYS A 22 -8.85 -31.35 24.85
C LYS A 22 -8.75 -29.82 24.86
N HIS A 23 -9.76 -29.15 24.32
CA HIS A 23 -9.93 -27.71 24.45
C HIS A 23 -10.55 -27.45 25.82
N ASP A 24 -9.76 -26.93 26.76
CA ASP A 24 -10.28 -26.49 28.05
C ASP A 24 -11.21 -25.29 27.83
N ASN A 25 -12.47 -25.48 28.23
CA ASN A 25 -13.53 -24.50 28.08
C ASN A 25 -13.34 -23.38 29.11
N PHE A 26 -12.65 -22.31 28.74
CA PHE A 26 -12.63 -21.09 29.52
C PHE A 26 -14.02 -20.43 29.46
N PRO A 27 -14.67 -20.12 30.60
CA PRO A 27 -15.93 -19.40 30.57
C PRO A 27 -15.68 -18.01 29.99
N HIS A 28 -16.29 -17.75 28.84
CA HIS A 28 -16.28 -16.43 28.21
C HIS A 28 -17.02 -15.47 29.15
N ASN A 29 -16.21 -14.73 29.92
CA ASN A 29 -16.66 -13.76 30.89
C ASN A 29 -17.48 -12.68 30.17
N GLN A 30 -18.75 -12.56 30.58
CA GLN A 30 -19.74 -11.53 30.25
C GLN A 30 -19.30 -10.48 29.22
N ARG A 31 -19.87 -10.58 28.02
CA ARG A 31 -20.01 -9.46 27.08
C ARG A 31 -20.59 -8.29 27.88
N ARG A 32 -19.75 -7.31 28.23
CA ARG A 32 -20.23 -6.02 28.74
C ARG A 32 -21.09 -5.43 27.63
N GLU A 33 -22.40 -5.48 27.80
CA GLU A 33 -23.30 -4.71 26.96
C GLU A 33 -22.88 -3.25 27.06
N GLY A 34 -22.49 -2.69 25.92
CA GLY A 34 -22.03 -1.32 25.83
C GLY A 34 -23.17 -0.41 26.28
N LYS A 35 -22.95 0.34 27.37
CA LYS A 35 -23.83 1.44 27.75
C LYS A 35 -24.02 2.34 26.53
N ASP A 36 -25.28 2.60 26.18
CA ASP A 36 -25.68 3.48 25.09
C ASP A 36 -24.93 4.82 25.20
N VAL A 37 -23.95 4.99 24.33
CA VAL A 37 -23.18 6.23 24.25
C VAL A 37 -24.14 7.26 23.69
N ASN A 38 -24.57 8.22 24.52
CA ASN A 38 -25.50 9.27 24.11
C ASN A 38 -24.91 10.01 22.88
N SER A 39 -25.50 9.73 21.72
CA SER A 39 -25.05 10.21 20.41
C SER A 39 -25.17 11.72 20.23
N SER A 40 -25.84 12.40 21.16
CA SER A 40 -26.07 13.85 21.19
C SER A 40 -25.26 14.58 22.28
N SER A 41 -24.40 13.87 23.03
CA SER A 41 -23.50 14.50 23.99
C SER A 41 -22.63 15.57 23.30
N PRO A 42 -22.36 16.73 23.92
CA PRO A 42 -21.44 17.74 23.38
C PRO A 42 -20.06 17.17 23.03
N VAL A 43 -19.59 16.15 23.76
CA VAL A 43 -18.35 15.43 23.45
C VAL A 43 -18.53 14.58 22.18
N MET A 44 -19.63 13.85 22.05
CA MET A 44 -19.91 13.05 20.84
C MET A 44 -20.15 13.92 19.61
N LEU A 45 -20.75 15.12 19.77
CA LEU A 45 -20.92 16.11 18.73
C LEU A 45 -19.61 16.80 18.37
N ALA A 46 -18.76 17.13 19.34
CA ALA A 46 -17.42 17.65 19.08
C ALA A 46 -16.59 16.61 18.31
N PHE A 47 -16.66 15.33 18.70
CA PHE A 47 -16.04 14.27 17.93
C PHE A 47 -16.67 14.15 16.54
N LYS A 48 -17.99 13.99 16.39
CA LYS A 48 -18.66 13.88 15.08
C LYS A 48 -18.44 15.05 14.13
N CYS A 49 -18.49 16.27 14.65
CA CYS A 49 -18.51 17.49 13.84
C CYS A 49 -17.12 18.09 13.65
N LYS A 50 -16.19 17.86 14.59
CA LYS A 50 -14.84 18.47 14.60
C LYS A 50 -13.69 17.47 14.49
N PHE A 51 -13.91 16.17 14.74
CA PHE A 51 -12.81 15.18 14.79
C PHE A 51 -13.06 13.83 14.08
N SER A 52 -14.28 13.37 13.77
CA SER A 52 -14.56 11.92 13.66
C SER A 52 -15.14 11.42 12.34
N GLY A 53 -14.76 12.02 11.21
CA GLY A 53 -15.05 11.35 9.93
C GLY A 53 -14.90 12.32 8.79
N HIS A 54 -15.88 13.19 8.60
CA HIS A 54 -16.01 13.88 7.31
C HIS A 54 -14.79 14.73 6.90
N GLU A 55 -14.18 15.47 7.83
CA GLU A 55 -13.00 16.30 7.53
C GLU A 55 -11.71 15.48 7.46
N LEU A 56 -11.57 14.46 8.31
CA LEU A 56 -10.41 13.56 8.30
C LEU A 56 -10.43 12.63 7.10
N ASP A 57 -11.59 12.08 6.74
CA ASP A 57 -11.80 11.21 5.58
C ASP A 57 -11.55 12.00 4.29
N ALA A 58 -12.08 13.23 4.17
CA ALA A 58 -11.78 14.09 3.02
C ALA A 58 -10.27 14.37 2.88
N ARG A 59 -9.57 14.55 4.01
CA ARG A 59 -8.12 14.75 4.04
C ARG A 59 -7.34 13.49 3.66
N HIS A 60 -7.75 12.32 4.15
CA HIS A 60 -7.14 11.05 3.78
C HIS A 60 -7.39 10.71 2.31
N ASP A 61 -8.60 10.93 1.81
CA ASP A 61 -8.93 10.74 0.39
C ASP A 61 -8.07 11.63 -0.50
N LYS A 62 -7.87 12.89 -0.09
CA LYS A 62 -6.96 13.83 -0.76
C LYS A 62 -5.51 13.34 -0.73
N TYR A 63 -5.04 12.88 0.43
CA TYR A 63 -3.69 12.31 0.57
C TYR A 63 -3.47 11.12 -0.37
N GLU A 64 -4.42 10.18 -0.43
CA GLU A 64 -4.37 9.02 -1.33
C GLU A 64 -4.39 9.43 -2.81
N ARG A 65 -5.19 10.44 -3.18
CA ARG A 65 -5.15 11.01 -4.55
C ARG A 65 -3.77 11.58 -4.88
N LEU A 66 -3.18 12.35 -3.97
CA LEU A 66 -1.85 12.93 -4.14
C LEU A 66 -0.74 11.87 -4.24
N VAL A 67 -0.79 10.83 -3.41
CA VAL A 67 0.17 9.70 -3.46
C VAL A 67 0.09 8.99 -4.81
N LYS A 68 -1.11 8.76 -5.35
CA LYS A 68 -1.30 8.15 -6.67
C LYS A 68 -0.70 9.03 -7.78
N LEU A 69 -0.99 10.33 -7.76
CA LEU A 69 -0.40 11.28 -8.71
C LEU A 69 1.13 11.32 -8.61
N SER A 70 1.67 11.34 -7.39
CA SER A 70 3.12 11.31 -7.14
C SER A 70 3.77 10.04 -7.69
N ARG A 71 3.14 8.88 -7.48
CA ARG A 71 3.61 7.61 -8.03
C ARG A 71 3.63 7.64 -9.55
N ASP A 72 2.58 8.15 -10.16
CA ASP A 72 2.45 8.28 -11.60
C ASP A 72 3.47 9.24 -12.20
N ILE A 73 3.73 10.37 -11.53
CA ILE A 73 4.79 11.33 -11.90
C ILE A 73 6.15 10.65 -11.83
N THR A 74 6.44 9.91 -10.75
CA THR A 74 7.73 9.22 -10.56
C THR A 74 7.96 8.15 -11.62
N VAL A 75 6.94 7.36 -11.95
CA VAL A 75 7.03 6.32 -12.98
C VAL A 75 7.31 6.95 -14.34
N GLU A 76 6.56 7.97 -14.73
CA GLU A 76 6.76 8.65 -16.03
C GLU A 76 8.10 9.39 -16.09
N SER A 77 8.53 10.02 -15.00
CA SER A 77 9.83 10.69 -14.92
C SER A 77 10.97 9.69 -15.10
N LYS A 78 10.91 8.53 -14.42
CA LYS A 78 11.91 7.46 -14.61
C LYS A 78 11.90 6.93 -16.04
N ARG A 79 10.72 6.67 -16.62
CA ARG A 79 10.61 6.21 -18.03
C ARG A 79 11.24 7.20 -19.00
N THR A 80 11.02 8.49 -18.77
CA THR A 80 11.61 9.57 -19.58
C THR A 80 13.13 9.63 -19.43
N ILE A 81 13.64 9.49 -18.20
CA ILE A 81 15.09 9.37 -17.96
C ILE A 81 15.68 8.17 -18.72
N PHE A 82 15.05 6.99 -18.62
CA PHE A 82 15.50 5.79 -19.36
C PHE A 82 15.40 5.94 -20.88
N LEU A 83 14.42 6.70 -21.39
CA LEU A 83 14.30 7.03 -22.81
C LEU A 83 15.47 7.91 -23.25
N LEU A 84 15.79 8.97 -22.51
CA LEU A 84 16.92 9.85 -22.78
C LEU A 84 18.27 9.12 -22.72
N HIS A 85 18.42 8.13 -21.84
CA HIS A 85 19.61 7.28 -21.79
C HIS A 85 19.83 6.43 -23.06
N ARG A 86 18.83 6.26 -23.93
CA ARG A 86 18.97 5.52 -25.20
C ARG A 86 19.72 6.32 -26.27
N ILE A 87 19.83 7.64 -26.09
CA ILE A 87 20.56 8.51 -27.02
C ILE A 87 22.03 8.12 -26.96
N THR A 88 22.45 7.28 -27.92
CA THR A 88 23.80 6.72 -28.02
C THR A 88 24.53 7.20 -29.28
N SER A 89 23.83 7.71 -30.31
CA SER A 89 24.41 8.43 -31.46
C SER A 89 23.34 9.16 -32.31
N ALA A 90 23.82 9.99 -33.25
CA ALA A 90 23.17 11.19 -33.79
C ALA A 90 21.87 11.10 -34.63
N PRO A 91 21.48 10.00 -35.31
CA PRO A 91 20.29 10.06 -36.17
C PRO A 91 18.97 10.09 -35.37
N ASP A 92 18.91 9.40 -34.24
CA ASP A 92 17.66 9.18 -33.50
C ASP A 92 17.48 10.20 -32.36
N MET A 93 18.46 11.09 -32.17
CA MET A 93 18.50 12.03 -31.05
C MET A 93 17.30 13.00 -31.07
N GLU A 94 16.96 13.55 -32.23
CA GLU A 94 15.90 14.55 -32.36
C GLU A 94 14.50 13.95 -32.15
N GLU A 95 14.29 12.72 -32.62
CA GLU A 95 13.05 11.97 -32.38
C GLU A 95 12.89 11.62 -30.90
N ILE A 96 13.95 11.10 -30.26
CA ILE A 96 13.93 10.77 -28.82
C ILE A 96 13.69 12.02 -27.98
N LEU A 97 14.31 13.16 -28.34
CA LEU A 97 14.09 14.42 -27.64
C LEU A 97 12.64 14.89 -27.76
N THR A 98 12.07 14.82 -28.96
CA THR A 98 10.67 15.19 -29.21
C THR A 98 9.72 14.28 -28.43
N GLU A 99 9.94 12.98 -28.44
CA GLU A 99 9.16 12.02 -27.64
C GLU A 99 9.30 12.30 -26.13
N SER A 100 10.51 12.62 -25.67
CA SER A 100 10.77 12.93 -24.27
C SER A 100 10.07 14.21 -23.82
N GLU A 101 10.01 15.26 -24.66
CA GLU A 101 9.30 16.50 -24.34
C GLU A 101 7.79 16.26 -24.21
N ILE A 102 7.19 15.47 -25.11
CA ILE A 102 5.77 15.08 -25.03
C ILE A 102 5.49 14.35 -23.70
N LYS A 103 6.40 13.46 -23.27
CA LYS A 103 6.27 12.77 -21.98
C LYS A 103 6.41 13.72 -20.79
N LEU A 104 7.35 14.68 -20.86
CA LEU A 104 7.52 15.70 -19.83
C LEU A 104 6.30 16.62 -19.73
N ASP A 105 5.64 16.94 -20.84
CA ASP A 105 4.37 17.68 -20.81
C ASP A 105 3.29 16.90 -20.06
N GLY A 106 3.19 15.59 -20.28
CA GLY A 106 2.33 14.72 -19.48
C GLY A 106 2.63 14.75 -17.98
N VAL A 107 3.91 14.80 -17.61
CA VAL A 107 4.35 14.97 -16.21
C VAL A 107 3.94 16.34 -15.67
N ARG A 108 4.17 17.42 -16.43
CA ARG A 108 3.76 18.79 -16.07
C ARG A 108 2.25 18.88 -15.84
N GLN A 109 1.44 18.21 -16.65
CA GLN A 109 -0.02 18.14 -16.45
C GLN A 109 -0.39 17.45 -15.13
N LYS A 110 0.28 16.36 -14.75
CA LYS A 110 0.06 15.71 -13.45
C LYS A 110 0.49 16.60 -12.28
N ILE A 111 1.59 17.33 -12.43
CA ILE A 111 2.01 18.33 -11.43
C ILE A 111 0.96 19.44 -11.29
N LEU A 112 0.34 19.87 -12.39
CA LEU A 112 -0.76 20.84 -12.34
C LEU A 112 -1.97 20.30 -11.57
N GLN A 113 -2.33 19.03 -11.76
CA GLN A 113 -3.40 18.38 -10.97
C GLN A 113 -3.05 18.35 -9.48
N VAL A 114 -1.80 18.04 -9.14
CA VAL A 114 -1.31 18.12 -7.75
C VAL A 114 -1.45 19.54 -7.21
N ALA A 115 -1.08 20.57 -7.98
CA ALA A 115 -1.19 21.97 -7.57
C ALA A 115 -2.65 22.39 -7.33
N GLN A 116 -3.59 21.93 -8.16
CA GLN A 116 -5.02 22.18 -7.98
C GLN A 116 -5.54 21.51 -6.70
N GLU A 117 -5.14 20.27 -6.43
CA GLU A 117 -5.55 19.50 -5.25
C GLU A 117 -5.02 20.12 -3.93
N LEU A 118 -3.85 20.77 -3.99
CA LEU A 118 -3.20 21.48 -2.89
C LEU A 118 -3.67 22.95 -2.73
N SER A 119 -4.46 23.48 -3.67
CA SER A 119 -4.94 24.85 -3.57
C SER A 119 -5.89 25.02 -2.39
N GLY A 120 -5.56 25.95 -1.49
CA GLY A 120 -6.35 26.21 -0.27
C GLY A 120 -6.01 25.32 0.94
N GLU A 121 -4.98 24.47 0.85
CA GLU A 121 -4.52 23.60 1.94
C GLU A 121 -3.17 24.04 2.53
N ASP A 122 -2.84 23.58 3.74
CA ASP A 122 -1.50 23.75 4.29
C ASP A 122 -0.50 22.85 3.54
N MET A 123 0.40 23.48 2.80
CA MET A 123 1.39 22.85 1.92
C MET A 123 2.28 21.84 2.65
N HIS A 124 2.58 22.09 3.94
CA HIS A 124 3.42 21.19 4.74
C HIS A 124 2.70 19.90 5.16
N GLN A 125 1.37 19.89 5.17
CA GLN A 125 0.58 18.73 5.60
C GLN A 125 0.62 17.58 4.58
N PHE A 126 0.74 17.92 3.29
CA PHE A 126 0.74 16.93 2.20
C PHE A 126 2.13 16.70 1.59
N HIS A 127 3.17 17.36 2.09
CA HIS A 127 4.53 17.24 1.57
C HIS A 127 5.04 15.79 1.52
N ARG A 128 4.63 14.94 2.48
CA ARG A 128 4.99 13.51 2.50
C ARG A 128 4.28 12.66 1.43
N ALA A 129 3.16 13.13 0.87
CA ALA A 129 2.47 12.44 -0.22
C ALA A 129 3.19 12.64 -1.57
N ILE A 130 3.88 13.77 -1.72
CA ILE A 130 4.49 14.21 -2.99
C ILE A 130 6.00 14.02 -3.04
N THR A 131 6.69 14.04 -1.89
CA THR A 131 8.12 13.71 -1.80
C THR A 131 8.27 12.22 -1.50
N THR A 132 8.64 11.42 -2.50
CA THR A 132 8.98 9.99 -2.36
C THR A 132 10.24 9.66 -3.13
#